data_AF-A0A1I0Z9T1-F1
#
_entry.id   AF-A0A1I0Z9T1-F1
#
_cell.length_a   1.000
_cell.length_b   1.000
_cell.length_c   1.000
_cell.angle_alpha   90.00
_cell.angle_beta   90.00
_cell.angle_gamma   90.00
#
_symmetry.space_group_name_H-M   'P 1'
#
loop_
_entity.id
_entity.type
_entity.pdbx_description
1 polymer ?
#
loop_
_entity_poly.entity_id
_entity_poly.type
_entity_poly.pdbx_seq_one_letter_code
_entity_poly.pdbx_strand_id
1 'polypeptide(L)'
;MTGTISAMSRVVHLHIGAPKTGTTYLQDRLLLNAPSLARHGVTVPSPRGGRSDMFHFRAALDLLEQDWGGPPGHARGSWDAMVKRVNRADGNVVISHEILAGAKPDKIAKAMNDLAGSEIHIVYSARDLGRQLPAAWQESIKQGRKWPFKRFLTKVERGQTWFFNAMDLPRVLSQWGAKLPPERVHVVTVPHDRGPNGDELWLRFCRAFGIDPAWAPLDSERDNRSLGIAETSLLRKLNRRLELGLWREPAYDALIRELLAQEVLVSRKALPVRLPPDRYDFAEERAELWIDWIKGSGVDVIGDVEDLRPRRPAADEKWRDPDRVRAKLELGAALDALTVMTQEAAKGAGSDSVGDRLRDTARRLRDR
;
A
#
# COMPACT_ATOMS: atom_id res chain seq x y z
N MET A 1 -4.03 -31.25 41.96
CA MET A 1 -4.45 -31.11 40.56
C MET A 1 -4.24 -29.66 40.14
N THR A 2 -3.04 -29.35 39.68
CA THR A 2 -2.67 -28.06 39.11
C THR A 2 -3.20 -28.01 37.69
N GLY A 3 -4.28 -27.27 37.47
CA GLY A 3 -4.79 -27.00 36.14
C GLY A 3 -3.74 -26.21 35.37
N THR A 4 -3.18 -26.83 34.33
CA THR A 4 -2.39 -26.14 33.32
C THR A 4 -3.31 -25.11 32.68
N ILE A 5 -3.16 -23.84 33.06
CA ILE A 5 -3.73 -22.73 32.30
C ILE A 5 -3.15 -22.88 30.91
N SER A 6 -3.98 -23.29 29.94
CA SER A 6 -3.63 -23.21 28.54
C SER A 6 -3.36 -21.73 28.28
N ALA A 7 -2.09 -21.34 28.27
CA ALA A 7 -1.70 -19.99 27.89
C ALA A 7 -2.22 -19.82 26.46
N MET A 8 -3.29 -19.04 26.28
CA MET A 8 -3.84 -18.79 24.96
C MET A 8 -2.69 -18.30 24.08
N SER A 9 -2.42 -19.04 23.00
CA SER A 9 -1.35 -18.67 22.07
C SER A 9 -1.67 -17.31 21.48
N ARG A 10 -0.76 -16.36 21.63
CA ARG A 10 -0.84 -15.03 21.00
C ARG A 10 -1.15 -15.20 19.50
N VAL A 11 -2.11 -14.43 19.00
CA VAL A 11 -2.44 -14.42 17.57
C VAL A 11 -1.62 -13.34 16.86
N VAL A 12 -0.94 -13.71 15.77
CA VAL A 12 -0.25 -12.79 14.87
C VAL A 12 -1.00 -12.75 13.56
N HIS A 13 -1.64 -11.61 13.28
CA HIS A 13 -2.23 -11.33 11.98
C HIS A 13 -1.17 -10.71 11.07
N LEU A 14 -0.79 -11.44 10.02
CA LEU A 14 0.11 -10.99 8.99
C LEU A 14 -0.70 -10.56 7.77
N HIS A 15 -0.98 -9.25 7.69
CA HIS A 15 -1.58 -8.66 6.50
C HIS A 15 -0.53 -8.46 5.40
N ILE A 16 -0.62 -9.28 4.36
CA ILE A 16 0.41 -9.40 3.33
C ILE A 16 0.12 -8.62 2.06
N GLY A 17 -1.04 -7.98 1.92
CA GLY A 17 -1.43 -7.24 0.71
C GLY A 17 -2.87 -7.55 0.32
N ALA A 18 -3.27 -7.45 -0.95
CA ALA A 18 -2.43 -7.11 -2.10
C ALA A 18 -2.08 -5.62 -2.22
N PRO A 19 -1.11 -5.24 -3.07
CA PRO A 19 -0.93 -3.85 -3.44
C PRO A 19 -2.21 -3.24 -4.05
N LYS A 20 -2.48 -1.97 -3.75
CA LYS A 20 -3.60 -1.18 -4.31
C LYS A 20 -5.01 -1.64 -3.92
N THR A 21 -5.12 -2.24 -2.74
CA THR A 21 -6.37 -2.66 -2.09
C THR A 21 -6.71 -1.85 -0.84
N GLY A 22 -6.12 -0.65 -0.67
CA GLY A 22 -6.36 0.21 0.49
C GLY A 22 -5.39 0.00 1.66
N THR A 23 -4.25 -0.65 1.43
CA THR A 23 -3.24 -0.93 2.46
C THR A 23 -2.70 0.33 3.15
N THR A 24 -2.49 1.42 2.41
CA THR A 24 -2.05 2.70 2.99
C THR A 24 -3.06 3.27 3.97
N TYR A 25 -4.36 3.21 3.65
CA TYR A 25 -5.44 3.65 4.55
C TYR A 25 -5.48 2.80 5.82
N LEU A 26 -5.39 1.47 5.66
CA LEU A 26 -5.36 0.54 6.78
C LEU A 26 -4.16 0.79 7.71
N GLN A 27 -2.96 0.84 7.15
CA GLN A 27 -1.72 0.97 7.91
C GLN A 27 -1.69 2.28 8.69
N ASP A 28 -2.16 3.37 8.08
CA ASP A 28 -2.27 4.67 8.73
C ASP A 28 -3.25 4.63 9.92
N ARG A 29 -4.47 4.10 9.72
CA ARG A 29 -5.44 3.93 10.82
C ARG A 29 -4.91 3.05 11.96
N LEU A 30 -4.26 1.92 11.65
CA LEU A 30 -3.66 1.04 12.66
C LEU A 30 -2.61 1.79 13.49
N LEU A 31 -1.72 2.55 12.84
CA LEU A 31 -0.68 3.32 13.53
C LEU A 31 -1.26 4.48 14.33
N LEU A 32 -2.26 5.19 13.79
CA LEU A 32 -2.93 6.29 14.48
C LEU A 32 -3.56 5.81 15.79
N ASN A 33 -4.18 4.63 15.78
CA ASN A 33 -4.88 4.05 16.92
C ASN A 33 -4.03 3.10 17.76
N ALA A 34 -2.74 2.91 17.45
CA ALA A 34 -1.88 1.95 18.15
C ALA A 34 -1.88 2.08 19.69
N PRO A 35 -1.85 3.29 20.30
CA PRO A 35 -1.95 3.43 21.75
C PRO A 35 -3.30 2.95 22.31
N SER A 36 -4.39 3.18 21.59
CA SER A 36 -5.73 2.75 22.01
C SER A 36 -5.88 1.23 21.89
N LEU A 37 -5.47 0.67 20.74
CA LEU A 37 -5.45 -0.77 20.48
C LEU A 37 -4.62 -1.54 21.53
N ALA A 38 -3.49 -0.99 21.96
CA ALA A 38 -2.64 -1.62 22.97
C ALA A 38 -3.35 -1.79 24.33
N ARG A 39 -4.24 -0.85 24.72
CA ARG A 39 -5.05 -0.98 25.95
C ARG A 39 -6.07 -2.12 25.88
N HIS A 40 -6.40 -2.57 24.66
CA HIS A 40 -7.27 -3.70 24.39
C HIS A 40 -6.50 -4.97 24.00
N GLY A 41 -5.19 -5.02 24.28
CA GLY A 41 -4.37 -6.20 24.02
C GLY A 41 -4.04 -6.41 22.54
N VAL A 42 -4.12 -5.38 21.69
CA VAL A 42 -3.72 -5.44 20.28
C VAL A 42 -2.50 -4.56 20.03
N THR A 43 -1.39 -5.19 19.69
CA THR A 43 -0.11 -4.52 19.41
C THR A 43 0.07 -4.29 17.91
N VAL A 44 0.31 -3.04 17.52
CA VAL A 44 0.79 -2.66 16.19
C VAL A 44 2.25 -2.21 16.34
N PRO A 45 3.25 -3.02 15.94
CA PRO A 45 4.65 -2.71 16.19
C PRO A 45 5.12 -1.38 15.58
N SER A 46 5.64 -0.48 16.41
CA SER A 46 6.14 0.83 15.96
C SER A 46 7.57 1.12 16.46
N PRO A 47 8.29 2.09 15.88
CA PRO A 47 9.57 2.51 16.42
C PRO A 47 9.39 3.18 17.79
N ARG A 48 10.47 3.22 18.58
CA ARG A 48 10.44 3.95 19.86
C ARG A 48 10.35 5.45 19.58
N GLY A 49 9.45 6.14 20.26
CA GLY A 49 9.33 7.61 20.18
C GLY A 49 8.48 8.14 19.01
N GLY A 50 7.75 7.30 18.27
CA GLY A 50 6.84 7.80 17.25
C GLY A 50 6.09 6.74 16.44
N ARG A 51 5.21 7.22 15.57
CA ARG A 51 4.48 6.43 14.57
C ARG A 51 5.25 6.52 13.25
N SER A 52 5.59 5.38 12.65
CA SER A 52 6.20 5.37 11.32
C SER A 52 5.83 4.10 10.57
N ASP A 53 5.18 4.28 9.41
CA ASP A 53 4.93 3.25 8.41
C ASP A 53 6.22 2.60 7.90
N MET A 54 7.33 3.34 7.93
CA MET A 54 8.66 2.83 7.56
C MET A 54 9.14 1.66 8.41
N PHE A 55 8.62 1.48 9.63
CA PHE A 55 9.04 0.35 10.46
C PHE A 55 8.57 -0.99 9.89
N HIS A 56 7.30 -1.10 9.53
CA HIS A 56 6.74 -2.30 8.89
C HIS A 56 7.33 -2.50 7.50
N PHE A 57 7.47 -1.42 6.74
CA PHE A 57 8.06 -1.47 5.41
C PHE A 57 9.50 -1.98 5.42
N ARG A 58 10.36 -1.45 6.29
CA ARG A 58 11.75 -1.93 6.42
C ARG A 58 11.82 -3.37 6.92
N ALA A 59 10.96 -3.77 7.85
CA ALA A 59 10.90 -5.16 8.29
C ALA A 59 10.53 -6.11 7.14
N ALA A 60 9.57 -5.71 6.30
CA ALA A 60 9.18 -6.49 5.13
C ALA A 60 10.30 -6.51 4.06
N LEU A 61 10.99 -5.40 3.80
CA LEU A 61 12.15 -5.36 2.91
C LEU A 61 13.27 -6.30 3.37
N ASP A 62 13.60 -6.25 4.67
CA ASP A 62 14.64 -7.07 5.29
C ASP A 62 14.32 -8.56 5.18
N LEU A 63 13.07 -8.95 5.51
CA LEU A 63 12.59 -10.32 5.33
C LEU A 63 12.69 -10.80 3.89
N LEU A 64 12.37 -9.92 2.93
CA LEU A 64 12.40 -10.24 1.51
C LEU A 64 13.80 -10.15 0.88
N GLU A 65 14.80 -9.71 1.66
CA GLU A 65 16.16 -9.38 1.17
C GLU A 65 16.13 -8.41 -0.01
N GLN A 66 15.30 -7.38 0.10
CA GLN A 66 15.12 -6.34 -0.91
C GLN A 66 15.60 -4.99 -0.39
N ASP A 67 16.11 -4.16 -1.30
CA ASP A 67 16.43 -2.76 -1.05
C ASP A 67 15.42 -1.84 -1.76
N TRP A 68 15.10 -0.71 -1.13
CA TRP A 68 14.31 0.36 -1.73
C TRP A 68 14.97 1.73 -1.59
N GLY A 69 15.42 2.28 -2.71
CA GLY A 69 16.01 3.63 -2.77
C GLY A 69 17.35 3.75 -2.02
N GLY A 70 18.17 4.72 -2.42
CA GLY A 70 19.45 4.98 -1.77
C GLY A 70 20.44 3.80 -1.71
N PRO A 71 21.44 3.86 -0.81
CA PRO A 71 22.41 2.78 -0.63
C PRO A 71 21.79 1.48 -0.08
N PRO A 72 22.32 0.32 -0.48
CA PRO A 72 21.88 -0.99 0.06
C PRO A 72 21.99 -1.10 1.58
N GLY A 73 21.11 -1.91 2.18
CA GLY A 73 21.22 -2.32 3.58
C GLY A 73 20.51 -1.42 4.60
N HIS A 74 19.73 -0.42 4.18
CA HIS A 74 18.97 0.44 5.09
C HIS A 74 17.87 -0.30 5.88
N ALA A 75 17.46 -1.48 5.42
CA ALA A 75 16.48 -2.32 6.09
C ALA A 75 17.11 -3.35 7.03
N ARG A 76 18.44 -3.57 6.98
CA ARG A 76 19.13 -4.68 7.66
C ARG A 76 18.77 -4.77 9.15
N GLY A 77 18.30 -5.93 9.58
CA GLY A 77 17.94 -6.23 10.97
C GLY A 77 16.58 -5.70 11.42
N SER A 78 15.82 -5.09 10.52
CA SER A 78 14.47 -4.60 10.81
C SER A 78 13.47 -5.73 11.03
N TRP A 79 13.63 -6.88 10.34
CA TRP A 79 12.79 -8.05 10.57
C TRP A 79 13.03 -8.64 11.97
N ASP A 80 14.28 -8.80 12.38
CA ASP A 80 14.60 -9.27 13.74
C ASP A 80 14.07 -8.30 14.82
N ALA A 81 14.11 -6.99 14.55
CA ALA A 81 13.54 -5.98 15.43
C ALA A 81 12.00 -6.02 15.50
N MET A 82 11.34 -6.47 14.43
CA MET A 82 9.90 -6.76 14.37
C MET A 82 9.59 -8.00 15.22
N VAL A 83 10.27 -9.12 14.98
CA VAL A 83 10.08 -10.38 15.72
C VAL A 83 10.32 -10.19 17.23
N LYS A 84 11.34 -9.42 17.63
CA LYS A 84 11.57 -9.06 19.04
C LYS A 84 10.40 -8.31 19.68
N ARG A 85 9.66 -7.50 18.92
CA ARG A 85 8.46 -6.80 19.42
C ARG A 85 7.28 -7.74 19.51
N VAL A 86 7.08 -8.58 18.50
CA VAL A 86 6.06 -9.64 18.52
C VAL A 86 6.23 -10.50 19.79
N ASN A 87 7.46 -10.95 20.07
CA ASN A 87 7.74 -11.81 21.22
C ASN A 87 7.57 -11.14 22.59
N ARG A 88 7.54 -9.80 22.64
CA ARG A 88 7.30 -9.02 23.86
C ARG A 88 5.85 -8.57 24.02
N ALA A 89 5.00 -8.85 23.03
CA ALA A 89 3.59 -8.49 23.10
C ALA A 89 2.83 -9.50 23.97
N ASP A 90 2.03 -8.97 24.89
CA ASP A 90 1.19 -9.76 25.79
C ASP A 90 -0.12 -10.23 25.15
N GLY A 91 -0.51 -9.64 24.01
CA GLY A 91 -1.75 -9.94 23.29
C GLY A 91 -1.56 -10.08 21.78
N ASN A 92 -2.64 -9.89 21.01
CA ASN A 92 -2.63 -10.05 19.56
C ASN A 92 -1.70 -9.03 18.89
N VAL A 93 -1.10 -9.41 17.76
CA VAL A 93 -0.20 -8.54 17.00
C VAL A 93 -0.70 -8.42 15.56
N VAL A 94 -0.67 -7.20 15.02
CA VAL A 94 -0.96 -6.94 13.61
C VAL A 94 0.31 -6.47 12.91
N ILE A 95 0.79 -7.24 11.94
CA ILE A 95 1.88 -6.89 11.03
C ILE A 95 1.28 -6.66 9.66
N SER A 96 1.36 -5.45 9.12
CA SER A 96 0.77 -5.11 7.83
C SER A 96 1.78 -4.51 6.86
N HIS A 97 2.06 -5.18 5.74
CA HIS A 97 2.69 -4.57 4.57
C HIS A 97 2.46 -5.38 3.29
N GLU A 98 2.02 -4.73 2.21
CA GLU A 98 1.59 -5.41 0.97
C GLU A 98 2.70 -6.05 0.12
N ILE A 99 3.97 -5.71 0.39
CA ILE A 99 5.10 -6.25 -0.38
C ILE A 99 5.35 -7.72 -0.03
N LEU A 100 4.84 -8.16 1.12
CA LEU A 100 4.91 -9.54 1.58
C LEU A 100 4.11 -10.49 0.68
N ALA A 101 3.08 -10.03 -0.03
CA ALA A 101 2.28 -10.87 -0.92
C ALA A 101 3.14 -11.64 -1.93
N GLY A 102 4.17 -10.99 -2.49
CA GLY A 102 5.07 -11.59 -3.46
C GLY A 102 6.27 -12.35 -2.85
N ALA A 103 6.24 -12.68 -1.56
CA ALA A 103 7.31 -13.43 -0.91
C ALA A 103 7.55 -14.78 -1.59
N LYS A 104 8.82 -15.15 -1.74
CA LYS A 104 9.21 -16.48 -2.24
C LYS A 104 9.04 -17.54 -1.13
N PRO A 105 8.90 -18.84 -1.48
CA PRO A 105 8.68 -19.90 -0.49
C PRO A 105 9.71 -19.96 0.65
N ASP A 106 10.99 -19.67 0.39
CA ASP A 106 12.03 -19.62 1.41
C ASP A 106 11.82 -18.47 2.42
N LYS A 107 11.36 -17.31 1.94
CA LYS A 107 11.05 -16.15 2.80
C LYS A 107 9.78 -16.36 3.62
N ILE A 108 8.77 -17.01 3.03
CA ILE A 108 7.56 -17.43 3.74
C ILE A 108 7.95 -18.41 4.86
N ALA A 109 8.73 -19.44 4.56
CA ALA A 109 9.19 -20.40 5.56
C ALA A 109 9.97 -19.73 6.71
N LYS A 110 10.86 -18.77 6.39
CA LYS A 110 11.54 -17.96 7.40
C LYS A 110 10.55 -17.21 8.31
N ALA A 111 9.59 -16.49 7.73
CA ALA A 111 8.61 -15.74 8.51
C ALA A 111 7.78 -16.64 9.43
N MET A 112 7.31 -17.78 8.92
CA MET A 112 6.54 -18.75 9.71
C MET A 112 7.36 -19.36 10.85
N ASN A 113 8.66 -19.64 10.61
CA ASN A 113 9.55 -20.17 11.64
C ASN A 113 9.91 -19.13 12.70
N ASP A 114 10.19 -17.89 12.30
CA ASP A 114 10.55 -16.81 13.23
C ASP A 114 9.37 -16.38 14.12
N LEU A 115 8.14 -16.57 13.64
CA LEU A 115 6.90 -16.31 14.38
C LEU A 115 6.34 -17.56 15.08
N ALA A 116 7.08 -18.68 15.06
CA ALA A 116 6.66 -19.91 15.71
C ALA A 116 6.43 -19.69 17.22
N GLY A 117 5.42 -20.38 17.77
CA GLY A 117 4.94 -20.16 19.14
C GLY A 117 3.78 -19.16 19.24
N SER A 118 3.40 -18.53 18.12
CA SER A 118 2.14 -17.79 17.98
C SER A 118 1.18 -18.54 17.05
N GLU A 119 -0.11 -18.30 17.20
CA GLU A 119 -1.12 -18.68 16.21
C GLU A 119 -1.06 -17.65 15.06
N ILE A 120 -0.82 -18.10 13.83
CA ILE A 120 -0.57 -17.21 12.68
C ILE A 120 -1.80 -17.17 11.78
N HIS A 121 -2.27 -15.97 11.49
CA HIS A 121 -3.35 -15.69 10.55
C HIS A 121 -2.80 -14.88 9.39
N ILE A 122 -3.08 -15.32 8.16
CA ILE A 122 -2.73 -14.59 6.94
C ILE A 122 -3.92 -13.76 6.51
N VAL A 123 -3.74 -12.45 6.34
CA VAL A 123 -4.79 -11.56 5.85
C VAL A 123 -4.40 -11.02 4.48
N TYR A 124 -5.23 -11.28 3.49
CA TYR A 124 -5.07 -10.80 2.12
C TYR A 124 -6.32 -10.03 1.69
N SER A 125 -6.14 -8.76 1.39
CA SER A 125 -7.14 -7.91 0.78
C SER A 125 -7.14 -8.03 -0.74
N ALA A 126 -8.33 -8.16 -1.32
CA ALA A 126 -8.54 -8.43 -2.74
C ALA A 126 -9.48 -7.39 -3.36
N ARG A 127 -9.17 -6.93 -4.56
CA ARG A 127 -9.92 -5.88 -5.28
C ARG A 127 -10.14 -6.31 -6.72
N ASP A 128 -11.24 -5.90 -7.33
CA ASP A 128 -11.45 -6.12 -8.76
C ASP A 128 -10.32 -5.53 -9.62
N LEU A 129 -9.96 -6.26 -10.66
CA LEU A 129 -8.88 -5.87 -11.58
C LEU A 129 -9.23 -4.62 -12.40
N GLY A 130 -10.52 -4.31 -12.57
CA GLY A 130 -11.00 -3.10 -13.23
C GLY A 130 -10.51 -1.82 -12.55
N ARG A 131 -10.49 -1.80 -11.21
CA ARG A 131 -9.95 -0.69 -10.40
C ARG A 131 -8.48 -0.88 -10.02
N GLN A 132 -8.03 -2.12 -9.82
CA GLN A 132 -6.67 -2.40 -9.33
C GLN A 132 -5.59 -2.18 -10.42
N LEU A 133 -5.85 -2.59 -11.68
CA LEU A 133 -4.86 -2.47 -12.77
C LEU A 133 -4.54 -1.01 -13.13
N PRO A 134 -5.52 -0.09 -13.28
CA PRO A 134 -5.22 1.33 -13.43
C PRO A 134 -4.38 1.88 -12.27
N ALA A 135 -4.76 1.57 -11.02
CA ALA A 135 -4.04 2.05 -9.84
C ALA A 135 -2.59 1.53 -9.78
N ALA A 136 -2.36 0.26 -10.13
CA ALA A 136 -1.02 -0.32 -10.20
C ALA A 136 -0.16 0.31 -11.30
N TRP A 137 -0.75 0.62 -12.47
CA TRP A 137 -0.04 1.34 -13.51
C TRP A 137 0.37 2.75 -13.04
N GLN A 138 -0.56 3.52 -12.48
CA GLN A 138 -0.28 4.86 -11.97
C GLN A 138 0.80 4.86 -10.90
N GLU A 139 0.77 3.89 -9.98
CA GLU A 139 1.82 3.71 -8.99
C GLU A 139 3.19 3.47 -9.64
N SER A 140 3.25 2.62 -10.67
CA SER A 140 4.51 2.38 -11.37
C SER A 140 5.07 3.67 -12.01
N ILE A 141 4.20 4.59 -12.46
CA ILE A 141 4.60 5.90 -12.98
C ILE A 141 5.10 6.81 -11.85
N LYS A 142 4.46 6.80 -10.67
CA LYS A 142 4.97 7.51 -9.47
C LYS A 142 6.37 7.03 -9.09
N GLN A 143 6.62 5.73 -9.20
CA GLN A 143 7.94 5.10 -9.01
C GLN A 143 8.88 5.28 -10.22
N GLY A 144 8.61 6.28 -11.06
CA GLY A 144 9.44 6.73 -12.18
C GLY A 144 9.47 5.83 -13.43
N ARG A 145 8.58 4.83 -13.55
CA ARG A 145 8.44 4.09 -14.82
C ARG A 145 7.91 5.01 -15.92
N LYS A 146 8.27 4.69 -17.17
CA LYS A 146 7.96 5.51 -18.36
C LYS A 146 7.05 4.84 -19.40
N TRP A 147 6.66 3.59 -19.17
CA TRP A 147 5.89 2.78 -20.10
C TRP A 147 4.43 3.26 -20.27
N PRO A 148 3.87 3.15 -21.50
CA PRO A 148 2.44 3.38 -21.76
C PRO A 148 1.54 2.38 -21.01
N PHE A 149 0.28 2.77 -20.76
CA PHE A 149 -0.71 1.91 -20.11
C PHE A 149 -1.00 0.64 -20.91
N LYS A 150 -1.16 0.76 -22.24
CA LYS A 150 -1.35 -0.39 -23.12
C LYS A 150 -0.24 -1.44 -22.96
N ARG A 151 1.01 -0.98 -22.86
CA ARG A 151 2.19 -1.87 -22.68
C ARG A 151 2.20 -2.53 -21.31
N PHE A 152 1.76 -1.81 -20.27
CA PHE A 152 1.59 -2.37 -18.93
C PHE A 152 0.57 -3.50 -18.94
N LEU A 153 -0.63 -3.26 -19.48
CA LEU A 153 -1.70 -4.27 -19.53
C LEU A 153 -1.29 -5.52 -20.33
N THR A 154 -0.66 -5.34 -21.49
CA THR A 154 -0.14 -6.47 -22.29
C THR A 154 0.86 -7.32 -21.50
N LYS A 155 1.69 -6.72 -20.65
CA LYS A 155 2.64 -7.46 -19.82
C LYS A 155 1.97 -8.15 -18.63
N VAL A 156 0.92 -7.54 -18.06
CA VAL A 156 0.11 -8.15 -17.00
C VAL A 156 -0.56 -9.42 -17.52
N GLU A 157 -1.22 -9.36 -18.67
CA GLU A 157 -1.90 -10.50 -19.30
C GLU A 157 -0.95 -11.66 -19.62
N ARG A 158 0.30 -11.35 -19.94
CA ARG A 158 1.35 -12.35 -20.19
C ARG A 158 1.98 -12.90 -18.91
N GLY A 159 1.56 -12.46 -17.72
CA GLY A 159 2.16 -12.84 -16.44
C GLY A 159 3.59 -12.32 -16.24
N GLN A 160 4.01 -11.29 -16.99
CA GLN A 160 5.40 -10.79 -17.04
C GLN A 160 5.66 -9.59 -16.11
N THR A 161 4.83 -9.37 -15.08
CA THR A 161 5.01 -8.26 -14.15
C THR A 161 5.03 -8.74 -12.71
N TRP A 162 6.00 -8.25 -11.93
CA TRP A 162 6.07 -8.46 -10.49
C TRP A 162 4.75 -8.09 -9.78
N PHE A 163 4.15 -6.95 -10.16
CA PHE A 163 2.88 -6.50 -9.60
C PHE A 163 1.80 -7.56 -9.74
N PHE A 164 1.68 -8.20 -10.90
CA PHE A 164 0.68 -9.24 -11.12
C PHE A 164 0.92 -10.46 -10.23
N ASN A 165 2.17 -10.87 -10.00
CA ASN A 165 2.46 -12.00 -9.12
C ASN A 165 2.01 -11.75 -7.68
N ALA A 166 2.07 -10.51 -7.19
CA ALA A 166 1.56 -10.14 -5.86
C ALA A 166 0.02 -9.97 -5.81
N MET A 167 -0.62 -9.77 -6.96
CA MET A 167 -2.09 -9.66 -7.09
C MET A 167 -2.76 -11.00 -7.39
N ASP A 168 -2.01 -12.02 -7.84
CA ASP A 168 -2.56 -13.33 -8.19
C ASP A 168 -2.98 -14.11 -6.94
N LEU A 169 -4.22 -13.87 -6.49
CA LEU A 169 -4.77 -14.34 -5.23
C LEU A 169 -4.58 -15.86 -5.02
N PRO A 170 -4.96 -16.75 -5.97
CA PRO A 170 -4.71 -18.18 -5.84
C PRO A 170 -3.25 -18.51 -5.59
N ARG A 171 -2.35 -17.92 -6.38
CA ARG A 171 -0.91 -18.18 -6.26
C ARG A 171 -0.37 -17.73 -4.91
N VAL A 172 -0.70 -16.51 -4.49
CA VAL A 172 -0.21 -15.92 -3.24
C VAL A 172 -0.72 -16.72 -2.04
N LEU A 173 -2.02 -17.00 -1.99
CA LEU A 173 -2.64 -17.68 -0.85
C LEU A 173 -2.32 -19.16 -0.79
N SER A 174 -2.16 -19.86 -1.92
CA SER A 174 -1.63 -21.23 -1.91
C SER A 174 -0.21 -21.31 -1.36
N GLN A 175 0.61 -20.26 -1.50
CA GLN A 175 1.97 -20.25 -0.94
C GLN A 175 1.98 -19.91 0.55
N TRP A 176 1.33 -18.82 0.95
CA TRP A 176 1.29 -18.38 2.34
C TRP A 176 0.46 -19.31 3.23
N GLY A 177 -0.64 -19.87 2.70
CA GLY A 177 -1.54 -20.76 3.41
C GLY A 177 -1.12 -22.24 3.42
N ALA A 178 -0.01 -22.61 2.76
CA ALA A 178 0.36 -24.02 2.51
C ALA A 178 0.45 -24.90 3.78
N LYS A 179 0.73 -24.30 4.94
CA LYS A 179 0.88 -25.00 6.23
C LYS A 179 -0.13 -24.53 7.28
N LEU A 180 -1.15 -23.80 6.87
CA LEU A 180 -2.18 -23.26 7.75
C LEU A 180 -3.52 -23.94 7.46
N PRO A 181 -4.36 -24.13 8.49
CA PRO A 181 -5.73 -24.51 8.23
C PRO A 181 -6.46 -23.33 7.53
N PRO A 182 -7.39 -23.60 6.60
CA PRO A 182 -8.03 -22.57 5.78
C PRO A 182 -8.70 -21.43 6.57
N GLU A 183 -9.25 -21.71 7.75
CA GLU A 183 -9.86 -20.73 8.63
C GLU A 183 -8.89 -19.66 9.19
N ARG A 184 -7.58 -19.86 9.04
CA ARG A 184 -6.52 -18.89 9.38
C ARG A 184 -6.01 -18.11 8.18
N VAL A 185 -6.66 -18.26 7.03
CA VAL A 185 -6.37 -17.50 5.82
C VAL A 185 -7.61 -16.65 5.51
N HIS A 186 -7.48 -15.34 5.64
CA HIS A 186 -8.58 -14.40 5.50
C HIS A 186 -8.47 -13.62 4.19
N VAL A 187 -9.53 -13.64 3.40
CA VAL A 187 -9.71 -12.81 2.20
C VAL A 187 -10.63 -11.64 2.53
N VAL A 188 -10.07 -10.44 2.58
CA VAL A 188 -10.82 -9.19 2.80
C VAL A 188 -11.16 -8.57 1.44
N THR A 189 -12.42 -8.58 1.03
CA THR A 189 -12.75 -7.98 -0.27
C THR A 189 -12.88 -6.46 -0.14
N VAL A 190 -12.34 -5.73 -1.12
CA VAL A 190 -12.43 -4.27 -1.19
C VAL A 190 -13.77 -3.90 -1.85
N PRO A 191 -14.71 -3.31 -1.10
CA PRO A 191 -16.04 -3.09 -1.60
C PRO A 191 -16.03 -2.12 -2.78
N HIS A 192 -17.00 -2.26 -3.68
CA HIS A 192 -17.21 -1.26 -4.73
C HIS A 192 -17.65 0.08 -4.15
N ASP A 193 -18.54 0.03 -3.16
CA ASP A 193 -19.12 1.18 -2.49
C ASP A 193 -18.60 1.27 -1.05
N ARG A 194 -18.44 2.47 -0.49
CA ARG A 194 -17.85 2.61 0.86
C ARG A 194 -18.81 2.22 2.01
N GLY A 195 -19.96 1.64 1.69
CA GLY A 195 -21.04 1.39 2.62
C GLY A 195 -21.74 2.69 3.08
N PRO A 196 -22.77 2.56 3.93
CA PRO A 196 -23.60 3.69 4.36
C PRO A 196 -22.84 4.74 5.18
N ASN A 197 -21.82 4.30 5.94
CA ASN A 197 -21.04 5.18 6.82
C ASN A 197 -19.65 5.53 6.23
N GLY A 198 -19.32 5.03 5.04
CA GLY A 198 -18.07 5.35 4.36
C GLY A 198 -16.84 4.54 4.81
N ASP A 199 -16.99 3.59 5.74
CA ASP A 199 -15.93 2.88 6.45
C ASP A 199 -15.98 1.35 6.28
N GLU A 200 -16.77 0.83 5.34
CA GLU A 200 -16.97 -0.62 5.13
C GLU A 200 -15.65 -1.41 5.03
N LEU A 201 -14.66 -0.88 4.30
CA LEU A 201 -13.35 -1.52 4.18
C LEU A 201 -12.64 -1.64 5.55
N TRP A 202 -12.74 -0.61 6.39
CA TRP A 202 -12.17 -0.64 7.72
C TRP A 202 -12.86 -1.67 8.61
N LEU A 203 -14.20 -1.72 8.58
CA LEU A 203 -14.98 -2.69 9.36
C LEU A 203 -14.62 -4.14 8.98
N ARG A 204 -14.42 -4.42 7.69
CA ARG A 204 -13.95 -5.73 7.21
C ARG A 204 -12.55 -6.06 7.75
N PHE A 205 -11.62 -5.11 7.77
CA PHE A 205 -10.31 -5.33 8.38
C PHE A 205 -10.38 -5.53 9.90
N CYS A 206 -11.22 -4.76 10.61
CA CYS A 206 -11.48 -4.96 12.04
C CYS A 206 -11.91 -6.41 12.32
N ARG A 207 -12.84 -6.95 11.54
CA ARG A 207 -13.25 -8.35 11.63
C ARG A 207 -12.08 -9.30 11.37
N ALA A 208 -11.26 -9.04 10.35
CA ALA A 208 -10.10 -9.88 10.01
C ALA A 208 -9.02 -9.93 11.11
N PHE A 209 -8.92 -8.87 11.91
CA PHE A 209 -7.93 -8.76 12.99
C PHE A 209 -8.49 -9.07 14.38
N GLY A 210 -9.80 -9.34 14.50
CA GLY A 210 -10.48 -9.47 15.79
C GLY A 210 -10.43 -8.17 16.62
N ILE A 211 -10.53 -7.03 15.95
CA ILE A 211 -10.52 -5.69 16.56
C ILE A 211 -11.96 -5.18 16.61
N ASP A 212 -12.43 -4.76 17.78
CA ASP A 212 -13.64 -3.95 17.87
C ASP A 212 -13.35 -2.56 17.27
N PRO A 213 -14.13 -2.08 16.26
CA PRO A 213 -13.95 -0.75 15.69
C PRO A 213 -13.92 0.39 16.72
N ALA A 214 -14.61 0.24 17.86
CA ALA A 214 -14.61 1.23 18.93
C ALA A 214 -13.22 1.42 19.60
N TRP A 215 -12.32 0.43 19.51
CA TRP A 215 -10.97 0.53 20.05
C TRP A 215 -10.06 1.42 19.19
N ALA A 216 -10.46 1.71 17.96
CA ALA A 216 -9.70 2.48 16.99
C ALA A 216 -10.56 3.58 16.31
N PRO A 217 -10.97 4.61 17.08
CA PRO A 217 -11.91 5.63 16.62
C PRO A 217 -11.30 6.67 15.66
N LEU A 218 -9.98 6.80 15.58
CA LEU A 218 -9.32 7.81 14.74
C LEU A 218 -9.29 7.36 13.28
N ASP A 219 -9.73 8.24 12.37
CA ASP A 219 -9.64 8.01 10.93
C ASP A 219 -8.25 8.37 10.38
N SER A 220 -7.90 7.79 9.23
CA SER A 220 -6.73 8.17 8.46
C SER A 220 -6.87 9.59 7.96
N GLU A 221 -5.82 10.38 8.16
CA GLU A 221 -5.71 11.74 7.60
C GLU A 221 -5.20 11.70 6.15
N ARG A 222 -4.80 10.53 5.64
CA ARG A 222 -4.25 10.38 4.29
C ARG A 222 -5.37 10.32 3.25
N ASP A 223 -5.50 11.39 2.46
CA ASP A 223 -6.36 11.37 1.28
C ASP A 223 -5.64 10.68 0.09
N ASN A 224 -5.92 9.40 -0.11
CA ASN A 224 -5.34 8.59 -1.20
C ASN A 224 -6.04 8.84 -2.54
N ARG A 225 -6.15 10.10 -2.97
CA ARG A 225 -6.67 10.41 -4.30
C ARG A 225 -5.67 9.96 -5.37
N SER A 226 -6.15 9.18 -6.33
CA SER A 226 -5.38 8.82 -7.51
C SER A 226 -5.17 10.04 -8.41
N LEU A 227 -4.05 10.05 -9.13
CA LEU A 227 -3.83 11.02 -10.21
C LEU A 227 -4.93 10.86 -11.28
N GLY A 228 -5.25 11.92 -12.01
CA GLY A 228 -6.02 11.79 -13.24
C GLY A 228 -5.14 11.37 -14.41
N ILE A 229 -5.79 11.27 -15.58
CA ILE A 229 -5.15 10.95 -16.85
C ILE A 229 -4.08 11.98 -17.22
N ALA A 230 -4.36 13.28 -17.03
CA ALA A 230 -3.46 14.35 -17.45
C ALA A 230 -2.19 14.39 -16.61
N GLU A 231 -2.34 14.30 -15.29
CA GLU A 231 -1.27 14.31 -14.31
C GLU A 231 -0.39 13.06 -14.46
N THR A 232 -1.01 11.90 -14.68
CA THR A 232 -0.26 10.66 -14.94
C THR A 232 0.56 10.76 -16.23
N SER A 233 -0.01 11.34 -17.29
CA SER A 233 0.71 11.55 -18.57
C SER A 233 1.87 12.55 -18.43
N LEU A 234 1.65 13.65 -17.70
CA LEU A 234 2.68 14.65 -17.39
C LEU A 234 3.83 14.01 -16.62
N LEU A 235 3.55 13.28 -15.54
CA LEU A 235 4.57 12.62 -14.73
C LEU A 235 5.34 11.59 -15.55
N ARG A 236 4.66 10.80 -16.38
CA ARG A 236 5.31 9.85 -17.29
C ARG A 236 6.22 10.55 -18.31
N LYS A 237 5.89 11.76 -18.77
CA LYS A 237 6.74 12.58 -19.65
C LYS A 237 7.93 13.15 -18.88
N LEU A 238 7.74 13.59 -17.65
CA LEU A 238 8.80 14.04 -16.76
C LEU A 238 9.81 12.91 -16.52
N ASN A 239 9.35 11.70 -16.19
CA ASN A 239 10.19 10.50 -16.03
C ASN A 239 11.05 10.17 -17.26
N ARG A 240 10.64 10.58 -18.47
CA ARG A 240 11.44 10.42 -19.69
C ARG A 240 12.52 11.48 -19.86
N ARG A 241 12.33 12.66 -19.27
CA ARG A 241 13.23 13.80 -19.37
C ARG A 241 14.24 13.84 -18.23
N LEU A 242 13.90 13.32 -17.06
CA LEU A 242 14.82 13.20 -15.94
C LEU A 242 15.94 12.20 -16.30
N GLU A 243 17.18 12.59 -15.97
CA GLU A 243 18.35 11.74 -16.14
C GLU A 243 18.23 10.44 -15.32
N LEU A 244 18.91 9.40 -15.78
CA LEU A 244 18.97 8.10 -15.11
C LEU A 244 19.55 8.26 -13.70
N GLY A 245 18.71 8.19 -12.66
CA GLY A 245 19.16 8.19 -11.27
C GLY A 245 18.43 9.19 -10.38
N LEU A 246 17.97 10.32 -10.92
CA LEU A 246 17.29 11.37 -10.13
C LEU A 246 15.99 10.89 -9.48
N TRP A 247 15.23 10.01 -10.15
CA TRP A 247 14.08 9.29 -9.59
C TRP A 247 14.35 8.41 -8.36
N ARG A 248 15.62 8.12 -8.05
CA ARG A 248 16.01 7.36 -6.85
C ARG A 248 16.46 8.27 -5.70
N GLU A 249 16.53 9.57 -5.94
CA GLU A 249 16.90 10.55 -4.92
C GLU A 249 15.70 10.81 -4.00
N PRO A 250 15.92 10.89 -2.67
CA PRO A 250 14.88 11.26 -1.72
C PRO A 250 14.16 12.58 -2.07
N ALA A 251 14.87 13.50 -2.73
CA ALA A 251 14.33 14.76 -3.20
C ALA A 251 13.24 14.59 -4.28
N TYR A 252 13.38 13.61 -5.18
CA TYR A 252 12.37 13.31 -6.17
C TYR A 252 11.11 12.74 -5.51
N ASP A 253 11.29 11.80 -4.58
CA ASP A 253 10.20 11.22 -3.81
C ASP A 253 9.46 12.27 -2.98
N ALA A 254 10.19 13.20 -2.33
CA ALA A 254 9.60 14.30 -1.59
C ALA A 254 8.81 15.24 -2.51
N LEU A 255 9.36 15.58 -3.68
CA LEU A 255 8.71 16.43 -4.66
C LEU A 255 7.42 15.79 -5.20
N ILE A 256 7.46 14.49 -5.56
CA ILE A 256 6.27 13.77 -6.03
C ILE A 256 5.23 13.64 -4.91
N ARG A 257 5.65 13.37 -3.67
CA ARG A 257 4.74 13.36 -2.52
C ARG A 257 4.08 14.72 -2.33
N GLU A 258 4.83 15.82 -2.43
CA GLU A 258 4.28 17.17 -2.25
C GLU A 258 3.32 17.56 -3.39
N LEU A 259 3.69 17.25 -4.63
CA LEU A 259 2.82 17.42 -5.80
C LEU A 259 1.51 16.63 -5.69
N LEU A 260 1.54 15.46 -5.03
CA LEU A 260 0.37 14.64 -4.74
C LEU A 260 -0.40 15.11 -3.51
N ALA A 261 0.28 15.67 -2.50
CA ALA A 261 -0.28 16.04 -1.21
C ALA A 261 -1.02 17.38 -1.23
N GLN A 262 -0.57 18.37 -2.02
CA GLN A 262 -1.15 19.71 -1.97
C GLN A 262 -2.50 19.88 -2.69
N GLU A 263 -3.17 18.79 -3.08
CA GLU A 263 -4.47 18.83 -3.78
C GLU A 263 -4.52 19.66 -5.09
N VAL A 264 -3.45 20.35 -5.50
CA VAL A 264 -3.46 21.26 -6.66
C VAL A 264 -3.51 20.49 -7.98
N LEU A 265 -2.78 19.38 -8.10
CA LEU A 265 -2.92 18.43 -9.22
C LEU A 265 -4.16 17.53 -9.09
N VAL A 266 -4.83 17.57 -7.94
CA VAL A 266 -6.02 16.78 -7.63
C VAL A 266 -7.26 17.69 -7.55
N SER A 267 -7.20 18.84 -8.22
CA SER A 267 -8.33 19.75 -8.32
C SER A 267 -9.54 19.03 -8.91
N ARG A 268 -10.73 19.43 -8.45
CA ARG A 268 -12.00 18.67 -8.31
C ARG A 268 -12.61 17.99 -9.57
N LYS A 269 -11.90 17.84 -10.70
CA LYS A 269 -12.39 17.18 -11.93
C LYS A 269 -11.32 16.37 -12.68
N ALA A 270 -10.32 15.82 -11.99
CA ALA A 270 -9.33 14.96 -12.61
C ALA A 270 -10.01 13.73 -13.26
N LEU A 271 -9.88 13.59 -14.58
CA LEU A 271 -10.46 12.45 -15.31
C LEU A 271 -9.76 11.16 -14.86
N PRO A 272 -10.48 10.18 -14.29
CA PRO A 272 -9.84 9.00 -13.72
C PRO A 272 -9.23 8.12 -14.81
N VAL A 273 -8.11 7.47 -14.50
CA VAL A 273 -7.59 6.38 -15.33
C VAL A 273 -8.49 5.16 -15.12
N ARG A 274 -9.14 4.69 -16.20
CA ARG A 274 -9.99 3.50 -16.18
C ARG A 274 -9.45 2.42 -17.11
N LEU A 275 -9.79 1.17 -16.81
CA LEU A 275 -9.48 0.05 -17.67
C LEU A 275 -10.08 0.28 -19.07
N PRO A 276 -9.37 -0.04 -20.17
CA PRO A 276 -9.92 0.05 -21.51
C PRO A 276 -11.09 -0.92 -21.71
N PRO A 277 -12.14 -0.57 -22.49
CA PRO A 277 -13.28 -1.45 -22.73
C PRO A 277 -12.90 -2.83 -23.27
N ASP A 278 -11.89 -2.93 -24.13
CA ASP A 278 -11.39 -4.19 -24.72
C ASP A 278 -10.68 -5.11 -23.72
N ARG A 279 -10.52 -4.70 -22.45
CA ARG A 279 -9.80 -5.43 -21.41
C ARG A 279 -10.66 -5.87 -20.24
N TYR A 280 -11.95 -5.54 -20.26
CA TYR A 280 -12.88 -6.00 -19.23
C TYR A 280 -13.08 -7.52 -19.28
N ASP A 281 -13.16 -8.13 -20.45
CA ASP A 281 -13.32 -9.58 -20.61
C ASP A 281 -12.20 -10.34 -19.87
N PHE A 282 -10.94 -9.91 -20.03
CA PHE A 282 -9.80 -10.46 -19.30
C PHE A 282 -9.92 -10.28 -17.78
N ALA A 283 -10.35 -9.09 -17.33
CA ALA A 283 -10.51 -8.80 -15.91
C ALA A 283 -11.64 -9.63 -15.28
N GLU A 284 -12.73 -9.86 -16.02
CA GLU A 284 -13.86 -10.71 -15.62
C GLU A 284 -13.46 -12.18 -15.56
N GLU A 285 -12.79 -12.70 -16.60
CA GLU A 285 -12.28 -14.08 -16.61
C GLU A 285 -11.35 -14.35 -15.41
N ARG A 286 -10.43 -13.42 -15.11
CA ARG A 286 -9.55 -13.53 -13.94
C ARG A 286 -10.31 -13.43 -12.62
N ALA A 287 -11.35 -12.60 -12.54
CA ALA A 287 -12.20 -12.52 -11.36
C ALA A 287 -12.93 -13.84 -11.11
N GLU A 288 -13.46 -14.50 -12.15
CA GLU A 288 -14.08 -15.83 -12.03
C GLU A 288 -13.11 -16.86 -11.45
N LEU A 289 -11.89 -16.92 -12.01
CA LEU A 289 -10.86 -17.84 -11.51
C LEU A 289 -10.53 -17.60 -10.04
N TRP A 290 -10.52 -16.34 -9.59
CA TRP A 290 -10.30 -16.01 -8.18
C TRP A 290 -11.48 -16.39 -7.31
N ILE A 291 -12.71 -16.10 -7.75
CA ILE A 291 -13.95 -16.43 -7.03
C ILE A 291 -14.09 -17.95 -6.88
N ASP A 292 -13.86 -18.71 -7.94
CA ASP A 292 -13.92 -20.18 -7.93
C ASP A 292 -12.88 -20.77 -6.97
N TRP A 293 -11.65 -20.24 -6.99
CA TRP A 293 -10.61 -20.65 -6.05
C TRP A 293 -11.00 -20.34 -4.60
N ILE A 294 -11.54 -19.14 -4.31
CA ILE A 294 -12.00 -18.77 -2.96
C ILE A 294 -13.08 -19.74 -2.49
N LYS A 295 -14.11 -19.99 -3.31
CA LYS A 295 -15.21 -20.92 -2.98
C LYS A 295 -14.72 -22.35 -2.77
N GLY A 296 -13.72 -22.80 -3.53
CA GLY A 296 -13.16 -24.15 -3.43
C GLY A 296 -12.10 -24.35 -2.35
N SER A 297 -11.48 -23.29 -1.83
CA SER A 297 -10.34 -23.36 -0.91
C SER A 297 -10.71 -23.43 0.58
N GLY A 298 -11.95 -23.04 0.94
CA GLY A 298 -12.42 -23.02 2.32
C GLY A 298 -11.81 -21.91 3.19
N VAL A 299 -11.10 -20.95 2.58
CA VAL A 299 -10.56 -19.78 3.29
C VAL A 299 -11.67 -18.93 3.90
N ASP A 300 -11.37 -18.21 4.98
CA ASP A 300 -12.32 -17.27 5.57
C ASP A 300 -12.48 -16.03 4.67
N VAL A 301 -13.72 -15.69 4.32
CA VAL A 301 -14.03 -14.55 3.44
C VAL A 301 -14.74 -13.47 4.25
N ILE A 302 -14.20 -12.26 4.19
CA ILE A 302 -14.72 -11.10 4.90
C ILE A 302 -15.14 -10.04 3.88
N GLY A 303 -16.45 -9.96 3.68
CA GLY A 303 -17.10 -9.15 2.66
C GLY A 303 -17.85 -10.02 1.65
N ASP A 304 -18.06 -9.49 0.45
CA ASP A 304 -18.72 -10.20 -0.65
C ASP A 304 -17.68 -10.56 -1.73
N VAL A 305 -17.65 -11.81 -2.18
CA VAL A 305 -16.79 -12.25 -3.30
C VAL A 305 -17.16 -11.58 -4.61
N GLU A 306 -18.40 -11.14 -4.76
CA GLU A 306 -18.86 -10.42 -5.94
C GLU A 306 -18.21 -9.03 -6.06
N ASP A 307 -17.61 -8.49 -4.98
CA ASP A 307 -16.78 -7.29 -5.03
C ASP A 307 -15.54 -7.46 -5.93
N LEU A 308 -15.12 -8.70 -6.23
CA LEU A 308 -14.01 -8.98 -7.15
C LEU A 308 -14.40 -8.83 -8.62
N ARG A 309 -15.70 -8.83 -8.95
CA ARG A 309 -16.17 -8.62 -10.31
C ARG A 309 -16.00 -7.16 -10.70
N PRO A 310 -15.29 -6.85 -11.80
CA PRO A 310 -15.16 -5.47 -12.25
C PRO A 310 -16.52 -4.93 -12.73
N ARG A 311 -16.87 -3.71 -12.31
CA ARG A 311 -18.05 -3.01 -12.84
C ARG A 311 -17.69 -2.31 -14.15
N ARG A 312 -18.36 -2.69 -15.24
CA ARG A 312 -18.24 -1.99 -16.53
C ARG A 312 -18.82 -0.56 -16.42
N PRO A 313 -18.21 0.43 -17.08
CA PRO A 313 -18.82 1.75 -17.24
C PRO A 313 -20.15 1.65 -18.00
N ALA A 314 -21.01 2.66 -17.86
CA ALA A 314 -22.22 2.76 -18.67
C ALA A 314 -21.87 2.82 -20.18
N ALA A 315 -22.73 2.28 -21.04
CA ALA A 315 -22.45 2.13 -22.47
C ALA A 315 -22.23 3.47 -23.21
N ASP A 316 -22.81 4.55 -22.70
CA ASP A 316 -22.66 5.91 -23.18
C ASP A 316 -21.42 6.62 -22.61
N GLU A 317 -20.77 6.05 -21.59
CA GLU A 317 -19.57 6.62 -20.99
C GLU A 317 -18.36 6.48 -21.92
N LYS A 318 -17.91 7.61 -22.47
CA LYS A 318 -16.74 7.63 -23.35
C LYS A 318 -15.44 7.40 -22.58
N TRP A 319 -14.83 6.24 -22.79
CA TRP A 319 -13.47 5.97 -22.31
C TRP A 319 -12.45 6.97 -22.87
N ARG A 320 -11.50 7.37 -22.03
CA ARG A 320 -10.44 8.32 -22.35
C ARG A 320 -9.09 7.62 -22.24
N ASP A 321 -8.35 7.60 -23.34
CA ASP A 321 -7.06 6.93 -23.43
C ASP A 321 -5.98 7.68 -22.62
N PRO A 322 -5.42 7.08 -21.54
CA PRO A 322 -4.37 7.71 -20.75
C PRO A 322 -3.03 7.81 -21.49
N ASP A 323 -2.85 7.09 -22.59
CA ASP A 323 -1.66 7.20 -23.44
C ASP A 323 -1.77 8.33 -24.47
N ARG A 324 -2.99 8.86 -24.72
CA ARG A 324 -3.30 9.90 -25.71
C ARG A 324 -4.09 11.07 -25.10
N VAL A 325 -3.42 11.83 -24.23
CA VAL A 325 -4.01 12.99 -23.56
C VAL A 325 -4.07 14.20 -24.50
N ARG A 326 -5.18 14.95 -24.45
CA ARG A 326 -5.33 16.22 -25.19
C ARG A 326 -4.36 17.27 -24.65
N ALA A 327 -3.68 17.98 -25.55
CA ALA A 327 -2.68 19.00 -25.20
C ALA A 327 -3.19 20.04 -24.18
N LYS A 328 -4.45 20.49 -24.29
CA LYS A 328 -5.07 21.44 -23.34
C LYS A 328 -5.13 20.91 -21.90
N LEU A 329 -5.49 19.63 -21.72
CA LEU A 329 -5.56 19.03 -20.38
C LEU A 329 -4.17 18.86 -19.78
N GLU A 330 -3.22 18.45 -20.61
CA GLU A 330 -1.84 18.26 -20.18
C GLU A 330 -1.15 19.58 -19.84
N LEU A 331 -1.40 20.65 -20.62
CA LEU A 331 -0.92 22.00 -20.31
C LEU A 331 -1.49 22.50 -18.98
N GLY A 332 -2.78 22.27 -18.72
CA GLY A 332 -3.40 22.60 -17.42
C GLY A 332 -2.67 21.92 -16.26
N ALA A 333 -2.53 20.60 -16.33
CA ALA A 333 -1.79 19.83 -15.31
C ALA A 333 -0.33 20.30 -15.17
N ALA A 334 0.33 20.72 -16.26
CA ALA A 334 1.69 21.24 -16.20
C ALA A 334 1.77 22.59 -15.48
N LEU A 335 0.84 23.51 -15.77
CA LEU A 335 0.77 24.81 -15.10
C LEU A 335 0.44 24.65 -13.60
N ASP A 336 -0.45 23.73 -13.26
CA ASP A 336 -0.77 23.39 -11.88
C ASP A 336 0.46 22.84 -11.14
N ALA A 337 1.18 21.90 -11.75
CA ALA A 337 2.42 21.36 -11.19
C ALA A 337 3.49 22.44 -10.99
N LEU A 338 3.71 23.30 -12.00
CA LEU A 338 4.69 24.40 -11.90
C LEU A 338 4.30 25.39 -10.80
N THR A 339 3.02 25.69 -10.64
CA THR A 339 2.52 26.56 -9.56
C THR A 339 2.90 26.01 -8.19
N VAL A 340 2.66 24.71 -7.95
CA VAL A 340 3.06 24.04 -6.69
C VAL A 340 4.57 24.09 -6.50
N MET A 341 5.34 23.70 -7.53
CA MET A 341 6.80 23.69 -7.43
C MET A 341 7.38 25.08 -7.13
N THR A 342 6.81 26.14 -7.73
CA THR A 342 7.22 27.52 -7.46
C THR A 342 6.84 27.95 -6.04
N GLN A 343 5.65 27.60 -5.56
CA GLN A 343 5.25 27.88 -4.18
C GLN A 343 6.15 27.17 -3.16
N GLU A 344 6.48 25.90 -3.41
CA GLU A 344 7.40 25.15 -2.55
C GLU A 344 8.82 25.69 -2.58
N ALA A 345 9.33 26.05 -3.76
CA ALA A 345 10.63 26.72 -3.87
C ALA A 345 10.64 28.06 -3.10
N ALA A 346 9.55 28.83 -3.14
CA ALA A 346 9.42 30.09 -2.40
C ALA A 346 9.34 29.88 -0.88
N LYS A 347 8.60 28.86 -0.42
CA LYS A 347 8.58 28.48 1.01
C LYS A 347 9.94 27.99 1.48
N GLY A 348 10.62 27.18 0.66
CA GLY A 348 11.98 26.68 0.89
C GLY A 348 13.01 27.81 0.98
N ALA A 349 12.94 28.79 0.07
CA ALA A 349 13.80 29.98 0.10
C ALA A 349 13.53 30.90 1.30
N GLY A 350 12.32 30.87 1.88
CA GLY A 350 12.01 31.52 3.16
C GLY A 350 12.54 30.76 4.40
N SER A 351 12.88 29.47 4.23
CA SER A 351 13.36 28.59 5.29
C SER A 351 14.89 28.52 5.43
N ASP A 352 15.63 29.30 4.61
CA ASP A 352 17.07 29.57 4.73
C ASP A 352 17.43 30.40 5.98
N SER A 353 16.79 30.12 7.12
CA SER A 353 17.18 30.76 8.38
C SER A 353 17.14 29.86 9.60
N VAL A 354 16.88 28.55 9.52
CA VAL A 354 17.10 27.67 10.69
C VAL A 354 18.50 27.08 10.67
N GLY A 355 18.97 26.58 9.52
CA GLY A 355 20.33 26.06 9.36
C GLY A 355 21.43 27.13 9.47
N ASP A 356 21.14 28.34 8.98
CA ASP A 356 22.10 29.45 9.01
C ASP A 356 22.10 30.18 10.35
N ARG A 357 20.96 30.28 11.06
CA ARG A 357 20.94 30.78 12.46
C ARG A 357 21.67 29.86 13.42
N LEU A 358 21.63 28.54 13.21
CA LEU A 358 22.39 27.58 14.01
C LEU A 358 23.90 27.65 13.74
N ARG A 359 24.31 27.89 12.48
CA ARG A 359 25.73 28.12 12.13
C ARG A 359 26.25 29.45 12.69
N ASP A 360 25.45 30.51 12.68
CA ASP A 360 25.84 31.81 13.25
C ASP A 360 25.91 31.80 14.78
N THR A 361 25.01 31.04 15.43
CA THR A 361 25.02 30.86 16.89
C THR A 361 26.22 30.01 17.34
N ALA A 362 26.56 28.95 16.58
CA ALA A 362 27.73 28.13 16.84
C ALA A 362 29.07 28.87 16.59
N ARG A 363 29.08 29.84 15.67
CA ARG A 363 30.25 30.68 15.39
C ARG A 363 30.49 31.72 16.49
N ARG A 364 29.43 32.36 17.00
CA ARG A 364 29.51 33.32 18.13
C ARG A 364 29.88 32.68 19.47
N LEU A 365 29.69 31.38 19.64
CA LEU A 365 30.09 30.62 20.83
C LEU A 365 31.53 30.08 20.78
N ARG A 366 32.22 30.15 19.63
CA ARG A 366 33.66 29.82 19.51
C ARG A 366 34.58 31.02 19.66
N ASP A 367 34.06 32.23 19.48
CA ASP A 367 34.81 33.48 19.56
C ASP A 367 34.62 34.19 20.93
N ARG A 368 34.16 33.46 21.95
CA ARG A 368 34.17 33.82 23.38
C ARG A 368 34.90 32.73 24.14
#